data_AF-A0A3B4XH56-F1
#
_entry.id   AF-A0A3B4XH56-F1
#
_cell.length_a   1.000
_cell.length_b   1.000
_cell.length_c   1.000
_cell.angle_alpha   90.00
_cell.angle_beta   90.00
_cell.angle_gamma   90.00
#
_symmetry.space_group_name_H-M   'P 1'
#
loop_
_entity.id
_entity.type
_entity.pdbx_description
1 polymer ?
#
loop_
_entity_poly.entity_id
_entity_poly.type
_entity_poly.pdbx_seq_one_letter_code
_entity_poly.pdbx_strand_id
1 'polypeptide(L)'
;MRKLILAGVILQITIILTGINGQYEFGDIISFKRGCSCLPLYKHFAVYVDNVNIEGKLPGQDIFHCTGPTKSTSNCGFGVLGNEIGTKENYLDDNFTTELNRSDFHDRIISRITEKKNNCRPYKVRSNNCEHLATYVRYGERFSQQPGTIASLFCKRNLGSCEKYKKLLKEMEEDAQSQIDCEKCPDNAAAAG
;
A
#
# COMPACT_ATOMS: atom_id res chain seq x y z
N MET A 1 -17.43 43.95 -0.21
CA MET A 1 -16.53 43.44 -1.26
C MET A 1 -15.19 42.94 -0.71
N ARG A 2 -14.37 43.75 -0.01
CA ARG A 2 -13.07 43.30 0.54
C ARG A 2 -13.10 42.03 1.40
N LYS A 3 -14.12 41.85 2.26
CA LYS A 3 -14.27 40.64 3.10
C LYS A 3 -14.62 39.37 2.30
N LEU A 4 -15.39 39.51 1.21
CA LEU A 4 -15.74 38.39 0.32
C LEU A 4 -14.56 38.00 -0.57
N ILE A 5 -13.77 38.99 -1.01
CA ILE A 5 -12.51 38.75 -1.73
C ILE A 5 -11.52 38.03 -0.82
N LEU A 6 -11.39 38.45 0.44
CA LEU A 6 -10.48 37.81 1.41
C LEU A 6 -10.89 36.36 1.70
N ALA A 7 -12.18 36.08 1.90
CA ALA A 7 -12.68 34.73 2.09
C ALA A 7 -12.48 33.84 0.85
N GLY A 8 -12.69 34.40 -0.35
CA GLY A 8 -12.44 33.71 -1.61
C GLY A 8 -10.96 33.39 -1.84
N VAL A 9 -10.06 34.30 -1.49
CA VAL A 9 -8.60 34.11 -1.58
C VAL A 9 -8.10 33.07 -0.58
N ILE A 10 -8.61 33.08 0.66
CA ILE A 10 -8.25 32.07 1.68
C ILE A 10 -8.73 30.68 1.23
N LEU A 11 -9.94 30.56 0.68
CA LEU A 11 -10.48 29.30 0.17
C LEU A 11 -9.71 28.79 -1.07
N GLN A 12 -9.31 29.69 -1.97
CA GLN A 12 -8.46 29.32 -3.11
C GLN A 12 -7.07 28.89 -2.66
N ILE A 13 -6.46 29.55 -1.68
CA ILE A 13 -5.15 29.18 -1.14
C ILE A 13 -5.21 27.80 -0.46
N THR A 14 -6.27 27.48 0.29
CA THR A 14 -6.42 26.13 0.88
C THR A 14 -6.62 25.05 -0.18
N ILE A 15 -7.43 25.29 -1.21
CA ILE A 15 -7.62 24.34 -2.32
C ILE A 15 -6.31 24.12 -3.11
N ILE A 16 -5.56 25.20 -3.36
CA ILE A 16 -4.27 25.15 -4.04
C ILE A 16 -3.23 24.42 -3.16
N LEU A 17 -3.18 24.67 -1.85
CA LEU A 17 -2.27 23.96 -0.93
C LEU A 17 -2.59 22.45 -0.83
N THR A 18 -3.86 22.05 -0.89
CA THR A 18 -4.24 20.63 -0.96
C THR A 18 -3.95 20.01 -2.33
N GLY A 19 -3.94 20.81 -3.40
CA GLY A 19 -3.79 20.35 -4.78
C GLY A 19 -2.34 20.19 -5.29
N ILE A 20 -1.32 20.66 -4.55
CA ILE A 20 0.07 20.64 -5.04
C ILE A 20 0.95 19.54 -4.38
N ASN A 21 0.56 18.94 -3.24
CA ASN A 21 1.46 18.04 -2.49
C ASN A 21 0.93 16.65 -2.08
N GLY A 22 -0.34 16.31 -2.29
CA GLY A 22 -0.90 15.07 -1.72
C GLY A 22 -1.12 13.95 -2.73
N GLN A 23 -0.08 13.30 -3.27
CA GLN A 23 -0.31 12.09 -4.08
C GLN A 23 -0.97 10.95 -3.26
N TYR A 24 -0.71 10.94 -1.95
CA TYR A 24 -1.21 9.96 -1.01
C TYR A 24 -1.81 10.64 0.22
N GLU A 25 -2.80 9.98 0.80
CA GLU A 25 -3.42 10.36 2.06
C GLU A 25 -2.99 9.39 3.17
N PHE A 26 -3.04 9.84 4.42
CA PHE A 26 -2.71 8.99 5.56
C PHE A 26 -3.54 7.69 5.53
N GLY A 27 -2.85 6.56 5.69
CA GLY A 27 -3.44 5.23 5.66
C GLY A 27 -3.56 4.62 4.26
N ASP A 28 -3.21 5.34 3.18
CA ASP A 28 -3.16 4.77 1.84
C ASP A 28 -2.17 3.63 1.75
N ILE A 29 -2.58 2.54 1.11
CA ILE A 29 -1.68 1.46 0.72
C ILE A 29 -1.02 1.87 -0.60
N ILE A 30 0.31 1.84 -0.60
CA ILE A 30 1.13 2.12 -1.77
C ILE A 30 2.00 0.91 -2.11
N SER A 31 2.15 0.63 -3.40
CA SER A 31 3.01 -0.44 -3.88
C SER A 31 4.09 0.01 -4.84
N PHE A 32 5.20 -0.74 -4.82
CA PHE A 32 6.36 -0.56 -5.68
C PHE A 32 6.65 -1.88 -6.37
N LYS A 33 6.67 -1.86 -7.70
CA LYS A 33 7.08 -3.03 -8.48
C LYS A 33 8.55 -3.33 -8.20
N ARG A 34 8.88 -4.58 -7.88
CA ARG A 34 10.25 -5.05 -7.70
C ARG A 34 10.51 -6.23 -8.66
N GLY A 35 11.69 -6.26 -9.28
CA GLY A 35 12.02 -7.18 -10.37
C GLY A 35 12.17 -6.46 -11.72
N CYS A 36 12.26 -7.21 -12.82
CA CYS A 36 12.39 -6.63 -14.16
C CYS A 36 11.14 -5.80 -14.52
N SER A 37 11.34 -4.62 -15.11
CA SER A 37 10.27 -3.65 -15.40
C SER A 37 9.14 -4.22 -16.28
N CYS A 38 9.42 -5.18 -17.15
CA CYS A 38 8.42 -5.79 -18.02
C CYS A 38 7.65 -6.96 -17.38
N LEU A 39 8.18 -7.57 -16.32
CA LEU A 39 7.48 -8.61 -15.57
C LEU A 39 7.88 -8.54 -14.08
N PRO A 40 7.17 -7.73 -13.27
CA PRO A 40 7.50 -7.61 -11.86
C PRO A 40 7.28 -8.94 -11.15
N LEU A 41 8.31 -9.41 -10.44
CA LEU A 41 8.28 -10.67 -9.72
C LEU A 41 7.32 -10.59 -8.53
N TYR A 42 7.35 -9.46 -7.83
CA TYR A 42 6.48 -9.14 -6.71
C TYR A 42 6.35 -7.62 -6.54
N LYS A 43 5.42 -7.18 -5.70
CA LYS A 43 5.28 -5.80 -5.28
C LYS A 43 5.68 -5.68 -3.81
N HIS A 44 6.47 -4.66 -3.50
CA HIS A 44 6.65 -4.19 -2.13
C HIS A 44 5.46 -3.32 -1.76
N PHE A 45 4.92 -3.45 -0.55
CA PHE A 45 3.78 -2.68 -0.09
C PHE A 45 4.14 -1.90 1.18
N ALA A 46 3.61 -0.70 1.29
CA ALA A 46 3.73 0.17 2.45
C ALA A 46 2.40 0.88 2.73
N VAL A 47 2.27 1.39 3.94
CA VAL A 47 1.19 2.31 4.34
C VAL A 47 1.77 3.70 4.44
N TYR A 48 1.19 4.67 3.74
CA TYR A 48 1.57 6.07 3.85
C TYR A 48 1.11 6.64 5.21
N VAL A 49 2.02 7.24 5.95
CA VAL A 49 1.77 7.77 7.31
C VAL A 49 2.03 9.28 7.40
N ASP A 50 2.42 9.93 6.29
CA ASP A 50 2.66 11.38 6.21
C ASP A 50 3.55 11.87 7.38
N ASN A 51 3.21 13.01 7.97
CA ASN A 51 3.89 13.61 9.12
C ASN A 51 3.22 13.27 10.46
N VAL A 52 2.33 12.28 10.49
CA VAL A 52 1.66 11.86 11.73
C VAL A 52 2.70 11.38 12.75
N ASN A 53 2.57 11.86 13.99
CA ASN A 53 3.44 11.48 15.09
C ASN A 53 3.06 10.10 15.61
N ILE A 54 3.91 9.11 15.35
CA ILE A 54 3.75 7.73 15.81
C ILE A 54 5.01 7.34 16.57
N GLU A 55 4.87 6.64 17.68
CA GLU A 55 5.99 6.32 18.56
C GLU A 55 7.16 5.68 17.81
N GLY A 56 8.34 6.28 17.94
CA GLY A 56 9.59 5.89 17.32
C GLY A 56 9.59 5.91 15.79
N LYS A 57 8.75 6.75 15.18
CA LYS A 57 8.92 7.28 13.83
C LYS A 57 9.87 8.49 13.89
N LEU A 58 10.88 8.52 13.04
CA LEU A 58 11.83 9.62 12.95
C LEU A 58 11.32 10.72 11.99
N PRO A 59 11.79 11.97 12.13
CA PRO A 59 11.48 13.04 11.19
C PRO A 59 11.81 12.65 9.74
N GLY A 60 10.93 13.01 8.81
CA GLY A 60 11.08 12.73 7.37
C GLY A 60 10.70 11.31 6.95
N GLN A 61 10.44 10.39 7.88
CA GLN A 61 9.82 9.10 7.56
C GLN A 61 8.33 9.33 7.28
N ASP A 62 7.79 8.69 6.25
CA ASP A 62 6.44 8.93 5.73
C ASP A 62 5.74 7.63 5.32
N ILE A 63 6.39 6.47 5.48
CA ILE A 63 5.82 5.17 5.20
C ILE A 63 6.06 4.18 6.34
N PHE A 64 5.15 3.22 6.52
CA PHE A 64 5.33 2.04 7.38
C PHE A 64 5.22 0.76 6.55
N HIS A 65 6.23 -0.11 6.63
CA HIS A 65 6.34 -1.29 5.78
C HIS A 65 7.17 -2.40 6.39
N CYS A 66 7.24 -3.56 5.73
CA CYS A 66 8.23 -4.56 6.08
C CYS A 66 9.63 -4.09 5.65
N THR A 67 10.59 -4.07 6.57
CA THR A 67 11.98 -3.62 6.33
C THR A 67 12.89 -4.74 5.80
N GLY A 68 12.35 -5.96 5.64
CA GLY A 68 13.11 -7.14 5.24
C GLY A 68 13.97 -7.71 6.38
N PRO A 69 14.76 -8.76 6.11
CA PRO A 69 15.65 -9.35 7.11
C PRO A 69 16.82 -8.39 7.38
N THR A 70 16.62 -7.44 8.30
CA THR A 70 17.73 -6.65 8.85
C THR A 70 18.27 -7.35 10.10
N LYS A 71 19.49 -7.01 10.54
CA LYS A 71 20.10 -7.53 11.79
C LYS A 71 19.31 -7.16 13.07
N SER A 72 18.19 -6.45 12.93
CA SER A 72 17.27 -6.02 13.99
C SER A 72 16.13 -7.03 14.15
N THR A 73 15.64 -7.19 15.38
CA THR A 73 14.58 -8.13 15.77
C THR A 73 13.20 -7.80 15.19
N SER A 74 13.02 -6.63 14.58
CA SER A 74 11.76 -6.20 13.95
C SER A 74 11.87 -6.15 12.42
N ASN A 75 11.04 -6.94 11.73
CA ASN A 75 10.93 -6.96 10.26
C ASN A 75 9.97 -5.89 9.69
N CYS A 76 9.50 -4.96 10.54
CA CYS A 76 8.55 -3.91 10.18
C CYS A 76 9.06 -2.58 10.75
N GLY A 77 8.96 -1.50 10.00
CA GLY A 77 9.48 -0.22 10.44
C GLY A 77 9.01 0.94 9.59
N PHE A 78 9.40 2.12 10.04
CA PHE A 78 9.19 3.36 9.32
C PHE A 78 10.31 3.56 8.30
N GLY A 79 9.96 4.11 7.15
CA GLY A 79 10.87 4.41 6.06
C GLY A 79 10.55 5.76 5.42
N VAL A 80 11.36 6.14 4.45
CA VAL A 80 11.20 7.36 3.64
C VAL A 80 10.86 6.93 2.23
N LEU A 81 9.78 7.47 1.65
CA LEU A 81 9.37 7.25 0.27
C LEU A 81 10.40 7.83 -0.72
N GLY A 82 10.96 8.99 -0.38
CA GLY A 82 11.94 9.68 -1.20
C GLY A 82 11.33 10.14 -2.52
N ASN A 83 11.99 9.81 -3.63
CA ASN A 83 11.52 10.12 -4.99
C ASN A 83 10.80 8.94 -5.66
N GLU A 84 10.57 7.83 -4.95
CA GLU A 84 9.86 6.68 -5.53
C GLU A 84 8.37 7.00 -5.68
N ILE A 85 7.84 6.87 -6.90
CA ILE A 85 6.40 7.03 -7.17
C ILE A 85 5.75 5.64 -7.10
N GLY A 86 5.02 5.38 -6.02
CA GLY A 86 4.25 4.17 -5.82
C GLY A 86 2.86 4.20 -6.49
N THR A 87 2.28 3.02 -6.74
CA THR A 87 0.88 2.89 -7.13
C THR A 87 -0.01 2.82 -5.89
N LYS A 88 -1.09 3.61 -5.83
CA LYS A 88 -2.10 3.48 -4.77
C LYS A 88 -2.92 2.19 -4.98
N GLU A 89 -3.03 1.36 -3.94
CA GLU A 89 -3.56 0.00 -4.01
C GLU A 89 -4.66 -0.24 -2.95
N ASN A 90 -5.53 0.74 -2.75
CA ASN A 90 -6.68 0.64 -1.85
C ASN A 90 -7.85 -0.17 -2.45
N TYR A 91 -7.54 -1.26 -3.17
CA TYR A 91 -8.52 -2.00 -3.99
C TYR A 91 -9.58 -2.75 -3.18
N LEU A 92 -9.49 -2.79 -1.85
CA LEU A 92 -10.49 -3.40 -0.96
C LEU A 92 -11.42 -2.36 -0.30
N ASP A 93 -11.28 -1.07 -0.59
CA ASP A 93 -12.05 -0.02 0.08
C ASP A 93 -13.57 -0.25 0.00
N ASP A 94 -14.07 -0.66 -1.17
CA ASP A 94 -15.48 -0.98 -1.38
C ASP A 94 -15.98 -2.15 -0.52
N ASN A 95 -15.09 -3.06 -0.12
CA ASN A 95 -15.42 -4.18 0.76
C ASN A 95 -15.35 -3.82 2.25
N PHE A 96 -14.72 -2.70 2.59
CA PHE A 96 -14.45 -2.26 3.97
C PHE A 96 -15.01 -0.86 4.26
N THR A 97 -16.01 -0.39 3.51
CA THR A 97 -16.63 0.93 3.69
C THR A 97 -17.05 1.22 5.13
N THR A 98 -17.62 0.24 5.85
CA THR A 98 -17.97 0.39 7.26
C THR A 98 -16.76 0.66 8.14
N GLU A 99 -15.61 0.04 7.87
CA GLU A 99 -14.35 0.26 8.62
C GLU A 99 -13.76 1.63 8.29
N LEU A 100 -13.78 2.03 7.01
CA LEU A 100 -13.25 3.31 6.55
C LEU A 100 -14.06 4.50 7.03
N ASN A 101 -15.38 4.35 7.14
CA ASN A 101 -16.29 5.42 7.60
C ASN A 101 -16.35 5.55 9.12
N ARG A 102 -15.57 4.76 9.88
CA ARG A 102 -15.56 4.89 11.33
C ARG A 102 -14.89 6.19 11.75
N SER A 103 -15.47 6.86 12.75
CA SER A 103 -14.87 8.07 13.33
C SER A 103 -13.50 7.83 13.98
N ASP A 104 -13.21 6.59 14.40
CA ASP A 104 -11.94 6.16 15.00
C ASP A 104 -10.96 5.53 13.99
N PHE A 105 -11.21 5.64 12.68
CA PHE A 105 -10.37 5.01 11.64
C PHE A 105 -8.89 5.40 11.76
N HIS A 106 -8.61 6.69 11.90
CA HIS A 106 -7.25 7.22 12.04
C HIS A 106 -6.51 6.60 13.24
N ASP A 107 -7.17 6.55 14.40
CA ASP A 107 -6.59 5.98 15.63
C ASP A 107 -6.37 4.47 15.51
N ARG A 108 -7.23 3.77 14.76
CA ARG A 108 -7.07 2.35 14.46
C ARG A 108 -5.84 2.08 13.59
N ILE A 109 -5.58 2.90 12.58
CA ILE A 109 -4.35 2.80 11.79
C ILE A 109 -3.13 2.92 12.70
N ILE A 110 -3.07 3.96 13.55
CA ILE A 110 -1.96 4.16 14.50
C ILE A 110 -1.82 2.97 15.44
N SER A 111 -2.92 2.51 16.03
CA SER A 111 -2.93 1.36 16.96
C SER A 111 -2.37 0.10 16.31
N ARG A 112 -2.77 -0.21 15.07
CA ARG A 112 -2.28 -1.38 14.32
C ARG A 112 -0.81 -1.24 13.91
N ILE A 113 -0.36 -0.03 13.57
CA ILE A 113 1.07 0.24 13.32
C ILE A 113 1.87 -0.02 14.59
N THR A 114 1.45 0.54 15.73
CA THR A 114 2.12 0.34 17.03
C THR A 114 2.15 -1.14 17.41
N GLU A 115 1.04 -1.87 17.24
CA GLU A 115 0.99 -3.32 17.45
C GLU A 115 2.00 -4.06 16.56
N LYS A 116 2.05 -3.74 15.27
CA LYS A 116 2.91 -4.44 14.31
C LYS A 116 4.38 -4.07 14.46
N LYS A 117 4.69 -2.85 14.86
CA LYS A 117 6.05 -2.44 15.20
C LYS A 117 6.62 -3.27 16.36
N ASN A 118 5.80 -3.53 17.37
CA ASN A 118 6.20 -4.29 18.56
C ASN A 118 6.13 -5.81 18.37
N ASN A 119 5.31 -6.29 17.42
CA ASN A 119 5.11 -7.71 17.16
C ASN A 119 5.17 -8.02 15.66
N CYS A 120 6.26 -7.60 15.01
CA CYS A 120 6.47 -7.88 13.60
C CYS A 120 6.98 -9.31 13.41
N ARG A 121 6.13 -10.16 12.81
CA ARG A 121 6.50 -11.54 12.50
C ARG A 121 7.53 -11.60 11.35
N PRO A 122 8.38 -12.64 11.29
CA PRO A 122 9.31 -12.85 10.18
C PRO A 122 8.61 -12.87 8.81
N TYR A 123 9.22 -12.21 7.83
CA TYR A 123 8.67 -12.12 6.49
C TYR A 123 8.51 -13.51 5.86
N LYS A 124 7.34 -13.78 5.28
CA LYS A 124 7.04 -14.98 4.48
C LYS A 124 6.30 -14.57 3.23
N VAL A 125 6.88 -14.86 2.06
CA VAL A 125 6.35 -14.50 0.73
C VAL A 125 4.85 -14.82 0.59
N ARG A 126 4.39 -15.96 1.11
CA ARG A 126 3.01 -16.46 0.93
C ARG A 126 2.03 -16.21 2.08
N SER A 127 2.47 -15.76 3.26
CA SER A 127 1.60 -15.73 4.45
C SER A 127 1.86 -14.62 5.46
N ASN A 128 3.00 -13.94 5.37
CA ASN A 128 3.34 -12.79 6.19
C ASN A 128 4.25 -11.86 5.39
N ASN A 129 3.71 -11.38 4.25
CA ASN A 129 4.41 -10.48 3.34
C ASN A 129 3.98 -9.02 3.58
N CYS A 130 4.54 -8.10 2.80
CA CYS A 130 4.29 -6.66 2.94
C CYS A 130 2.83 -6.28 2.70
N GLU A 131 2.13 -6.97 1.80
CA GLU A 131 0.74 -6.69 1.48
C GLU A 131 -0.19 -7.11 2.64
N HIS A 132 0.06 -8.28 3.24
CA HIS A 132 -0.66 -8.69 4.44
C HIS A 132 -0.48 -7.69 5.59
N LEU A 133 0.71 -7.11 5.73
CA LEU A 133 0.94 -6.04 6.71
C LEU A 133 0.12 -4.81 6.38
N ALA A 134 0.19 -4.33 5.13
CA ALA A 134 -0.47 -3.10 4.70
C ALA A 134 -2.00 -3.21 4.79
N THR A 135 -2.58 -4.31 4.33
CA THR A 135 -4.03 -4.53 4.42
C THR A 135 -4.46 -4.69 5.87
N TYR A 136 -3.65 -5.32 6.72
CA TYR A 136 -3.98 -5.45 8.14
C TYR A 136 -4.01 -4.09 8.81
N VAL A 137 -3.04 -3.23 8.53
CA VAL A 137 -3.01 -1.87 9.06
C VAL A 137 -4.25 -1.09 8.59
N ARG A 138 -4.54 -1.08 7.29
CA ARG A 138 -5.68 -0.32 6.73
C ARG A 138 -7.03 -0.87 7.17
N TYR A 139 -7.26 -2.18 6.99
CA TYR A 139 -8.58 -2.79 7.08
C TYR A 139 -8.78 -3.66 8.33
N GLY A 140 -7.73 -3.94 9.11
CA GLY A 140 -7.78 -4.90 10.22
C GLY A 140 -7.69 -6.36 9.79
N GLU A 141 -7.61 -6.62 8.49
CA GLU A 141 -7.61 -7.96 7.91
C GLU A 141 -6.42 -8.17 6.95
N ARG A 142 -5.90 -9.40 6.92
CA ARG A 142 -4.69 -9.76 6.17
C ARG A 142 -5.08 -10.34 4.81
N PHE A 143 -4.75 -9.64 3.73
CA PHE A 143 -4.95 -10.07 2.35
C PHE A 143 -3.64 -9.96 1.58
N SER A 144 -3.49 -10.80 0.56
CA SER A 144 -2.43 -10.63 -0.43
C SER A 144 -2.89 -11.16 -1.78
N GLN A 145 -2.95 -10.27 -2.76
CA GLN A 145 -3.28 -10.58 -4.15
C GLN A 145 -2.09 -10.34 -5.09
N GLN A 146 -1.13 -9.49 -4.69
CA GLN A 146 0.05 -9.11 -5.48
C GLN A 146 -0.31 -8.76 -6.95
N PRO A 147 -1.35 -7.94 -7.21
CA PRO A 147 -1.96 -7.82 -8.53
C PRO A 147 -0.94 -7.38 -9.60
N GLY A 148 -1.00 -7.99 -10.78
CA GLY A 148 -0.10 -7.69 -11.89
C GLY A 148 1.34 -8.18 -11.71
N THR A 149 1.58 -9.21 -10.87
CA THR A 149 2.90 -9.83 -10.67
C THR A 149 2.83 -11.35 -10.80
N ILE A 150 3.96 -12.02 -11.00
CA ILE A 150 4.04 -13.50 -10.99
C ILE A 150 3.56 -14.07 -9.65
N ALA A 151 3.82 -13.38 -8.54
CA ALA A 151 3.38 -13.81 -7.21
C ALA A 151 1.86 -13.91 -7.06
N SER A 152 1.07 -13.17 -7.86
CA SER A 152 -0.39 -13.24 -7.85
C SER A 152 -0.92 -14.64 -8.14
N LEU A 153 -0.25 -15.41 -9.02
CA LEU A 153 -0.62 -16.79 -9.37
C LEU A 153 -0.56 -17.73 -8.16
N PHE A 154 0.31 -17.44 -7.20
CA PHE A 154 0.52 -18.29 -6.01
C PHE A 154 -0.26 -17.80 -4.79
N CYS A 155 -0.59 -16.50 -4.71
CA CYS A 155 -1.32 -15.91 -3.58
C CYS A 155 -2.84 -16.17 -3.66
N LYS A 156 -3.40 -16.33 -4.87
CA LYS A 156 -4.81 -16.71 -5.09
C LYS A 156 -5.20 -18.10 -4.55
N ARG A 157 -4.23 -18.91 -4.09
CA ARG A 157 -4.45 -20.29 -3.62
C ARG A 157 -4.68 -20.46 -2.10
N ASN A 158 -4.51 -19.42 -1.27
CA ASN A 158 -4.56 -19.55 0.20
C ASN A 158 -5.30 -18.41 0.93
N LEU A 159 -6.52 -18.08 0.52
CA LEU A 159 -7.43 -17.24 1.30
C LEU A 159 -8.74 -18.00 1.56
N GLY A 160 -9.06 -18.21 2.84
CA GLY A 160 -10.25 -18.92 3.28
C GLY A 160 -11.54 -18.20 2.87
N SER A 161 -12.56 -19.01 2.56
CA SER A 161 -13.90 -18.69 2.03
C SER A 161 -13.99 -18.40 0.53
N CYS A 162 -14.07 -19.49 -0.23
CA CYS A 162 -14.06 -19.56 -1.69
C CYS A 162 -15.39 -19.13 -2.36
N GLU A 163 -16.50 -18.98 -1.63
CA GLU A 163 -17.83 -18.76 -2.25
C GLU A 163 -18.05 -17.30 -2.70
N LYS A 164 -17.69 -16.31 -1.88
CA LYS A 164 -17.86 -14.89 -2.20
C LYS A 164 -16.91 -14.42 -3.32
N TYR A 165 -15.77 -15.11 -3.48
CA TYR A 165 -14.69 -14.73 -4.39
C TYR A 165 -14.82 -15.37 -5.79
N LYS A 166 -15.48 -16.53 -5.92
CA LYS A 166 -15.77 -17.16 -7.23
C LYS A 166 -16.59 -16.25 -8.15
N LYS A 167 -17.50 -15.45 -7.58
CA LYS A 167 -18.34 -14.51 -8.35
C LYS A 167 -17.52 -13.35 -8.91
N LEU A 168 -16.62 -12.78 -8.09
CA LEU A 168 -15.74 -11.67 -8.46
C LEU A 168 -14.69 -12.08 -9.52
N LEU A 169 -14.14 -13.31 -9.40
CA LEU A 169 -13.16 -13.81 -10.37
C LEU A 169 -13.76 -14.05 -11.76
N LYS A 170 -15.02 -14.49 -11.83
CA LYS A 170 -15.72 -14.73 -13.09
C LYS A 170 -15.96 -13.45 -13.88
N GLU A 171 -16.18 -12.34 -13.16
CA GLU A 171 -16.37 -11.00 -13.74
C GLU A 171 -15.04 -10.39 -14.22
N MET A 172 -13.89 -10.80 -13.67
CA MET A 172 -12.56 -10.28 -14.03
C MET A 172 -11.83 -11.11 -15.12
N GLU A 173 -12.15 -12.39 -15.28
CA GLU A 173 -11.56 -13.25 -16.31
C GLU A 173 -12.06 -12.90 -17.73
N GLU A 174 -13.26 -12.33 -17.85
CA GLU A 174 -13.82 -11.91 -19.15
C GLU A 174 -13.10 -10.68 -19.74
N ASP A 175 -12.43 -9.86 -18.91
CA ASP A 175 -11.68 -8.66 -19.34
C ASP A 175 -10.21 -8.94 -19.69
N ALA A 176 -9.63 -10.04 -19.20
CA ALA A 176 -8.18 -10.30 -19.31
C ALA A 176 -7.76 -11.04 -20.59
N GLN A 177 -8.72 -11.46 -21.43
CA GLN A 177 -8.43 -12.24 -22.64
C GLN A 177 -7.93 -11.41 -23.84
N SER A 178 -7.67 -10.11 -23.66
CA SER A 178 -7.05 -9.27 -24.69
C SER A 178 -5.59 -8.94 -24.32
N GLN A 179 -4.68 -9.48 -25.13
CA GLN A 179 -3.27 -9.11 -25.30
C GLN A 179 -2.25 -9.67 -24.29
N ILE A 180 -1.62 -10.80 -24.67
CA ILE A 180 -0.22 -11.08 -24.34
C ILE A 180 0.48 -11.61 -25.59
N ASP A 181 1.22 -10.74 -26.26
CA ASP A 181 2.40 -11.09 -27.06
C ASP A 181 3.59 -10.42 -26.38
N CYS A 182 4.46 -11.20 -25.73
CA CYS A 182 5.68 -10.71 -25.10
C CYS A 182 6.90 -11.43 -25.70
N GLU A 183 7.41 -10.92 -26.82
CA GLU A 183 8.78 -11.16 -27.25
C GLU A 183 9.63 -9.93 -26.96
N LYS A 184 10.77 -10.15 -26.28
CA LYS A 184 11.90 -9.26 -26.00
C LYS A 184 11.75 -8.35 -24.75
N CYS A 185 12.41 -8.75 -23.67
CA CYS A 185 13.05 -7.79 -22.75
C CYS A 185 14.56 -8.08 -22.70
N PRO A 186 15.42 -7.08 -22.88
CA PRO A 186 16.86 -7.25 -22.76
C PRO A 186 17.25 -7.34 -21.27
N ASP A 187 18.15 -8.27 -20.97
CA ASP A 187 18.82 -8.40 -19.68
C ASP A 187 19.50 -7.09 -19.31
N ASN A 188 19.16 -6.52 -18.14
CA ASN A 188 20.03 -5.63 -17.37
C ASN A 188 19.43 -5.40 -15.97
N ALA A 189 19.77 -6.28 -15.02
CA ALA A 189 19.64 -6.00 -13.59
C ALA A 189 20.91 -6.49 -12.89
N ALA A 190 22.01 -5.75 -13.12
CA ALA A 190 23.21 -5.81 -12.30
C ALA A 190 23.38 -4.45 -11.59
N ALA A 191 23.65 -4.56 -10.28
CA ALA A 191 24.21 -3.55 -9.39
C ALA A 191 23.32 -2.35 -8.98
N ALA A 192 22.99 -2.32 -7.69
CA ALA A 192 23.30 -1.19 -6.83
C ALA A 192 23.40 -1.71 -5.38
N GLY A 193 24.58 -1.56 -4.79
CA GLY A 193 24.85 -1.83 -3.38
C GLY A 193 24.56 -0.63 -2.49
#